data_AF-A0A1M6X7Z1-F1
#
_entry.id   AF-A0A1M6X7Z1-F1
#
_cell.length_a   1.000
_cell.length_b   1.000
_cell.length_c   1.000
_cell.angle_alpha   90.00
_cell.angle_beta   90.00
_cell.angle_gamma   90.00
#
_symmetry.space_group_name_H-M   'P 1'
#
loop_
_entity.id
_entity.type
_entity.pdbx_description
1 polymer ?
#
loop_
_entity_poly.entity_id
_entity_poly.type
_entity_poly.pdbx_seq_one_letter_code
_entity_poly.pdbx_strand_id
1 'polypeptide(L)'
;MLIDFQKKYGLVTDGVFGKNTARKIAEVFNIKHPALFFGQVCHESANLTLKEENLNYTAARLQQVFPKYFQTYSKAKMYERNPQKLANLVYGGRMGNINPNDGYYFRGRGAVQLTGRNNYKEFENWLIKKGLCKPNEIMLNPDLVWKDYYIESAIFFFDKNNLWNIADIKTLTKRVNGGLNGLQDRINKTNQYAKWF
;
A
#
# COMPACT_ATOMS: atom_id res chain seq x y z
N MET A 1 -5.34 9.15 -9.04
CA MET A 1 -3.99 9.07 -8.45
C MET A 1 -2.92 9.84 -9.22
N LEU A 2 -2.14 9.27 -10.15
CA LEU A 2 -1.00 10.01 -10.75
C LEU A 2 -1.46 11.20 -11.60
N ILE A 3 -2.53 11.01 -12.37
CA ILE A 3 -3.19 12.09 -13.13
C ILE A 3 -3.55 13.26 -12.20
N ASP A 4 -4.22 12.98 -11.08
CA ASP A 4 -4.66 14.00 -10.14
C ASP A 4 -3.49 14.70 -9.45
N PHE A 5 -2.44 13.94 -9.08
CA PHE A 5 -1.21 14.50 -8.54
C PHE A 5 -0.50 15.41 -9.55
N GLN A 6 -0.33 14.93 -10.78
CA GLN A 6 0.31 15.68 -11.87
C GLN A 6 -0.45 16.98 -12.14
N LYS A 7 -1.78 16.92 -12.25
CA LYS A 7 -2.65 18.08 -12.43
C LYS A 7 -2.50 19.07 -11.27
N LYS A 8 -2.56 18.59 -10.02
CA LYS A 8 -2.43 19.41 -8.81
C LYS A 8 -1.12 20.18 -8.74
N TYR A 9 -0.02 19.58 -9.21
CA TYR A 9 1.32 20.18 -9.15
C TYR A 9 1.83 20.70 -10.50
N GLY A 10 0.95 20.93 -11.48
CA GLY A 10 1.28 21.57 -12.75
C GLY A 10 2.24 20.78 -13.65
N LEU A 11 2.22 19.44 -13.56
CA LEU A 11 2.99 18.56 -14.44
C LEU A 11 2.18 18.20 -15.69
N VAL A 12 2.89 17.65 -16.70
CA VAL A 12 2.22 16.94 -17.80
C VAL A 12 1.35 15.84 -17.20
N THR A 13 0.06 15.89 -17.53
CA THR A 13 -0.97 15.01 -16.97
C THR A 13 -1.17 13.80 -17.88
N ASP A 14 -0.21 12.87 -17.84
CA ASP A 14 -0.18 11.66 -18.67
C ASP A 14 -0.41 10.37 -17.86
N GLY A 15 -0.50 10.46 -16.54
CA GLY A 15 -0.64 9.33 -15.63
C GLY A 15 0.62 8.46 -15.52
N VAL A 16 1.74 8.89 -16.10
CA VAL A 16 2.99 8.12 -16.12
C VAL A 16 3.86 8.48 -14.92
N PHE A 17 4.36 7.46 -14.22
CA PHE A 17 5.39 7.65 -13.20
C PHE A 17 6.77 7.84 -13.85
N GLY A 18 7.04 9.07 -14.28
CA GLY A 18 8.32 9.48 -14.88
C GLY A 18 9.20 10.30 -13.94
N LYS A 19 10.40 10.65 -14.42
CA LYS A 19 11.41 11.44 -13.68
C LYS A 19 10.85 12.74 -13.10
N ASN A 20 10.03 13.47 -13.86
CA ASN A 20 9.43 14.74 -13.40
C ASN A 20 8.41 14.51 -12.28
N THR A 21 7.55 13.50 -12.42
CA THR A 21 6.58 13.13 -11.37
C THR A 21 7.29 12.65 -10.11
N ALA A 22 8.30 11.79 -10.23
CA ALA A 22 9.07 11.31 -9.09
C ALA A 22 9.80 12.44 -8.34
N ARG A 23 10.42 13.36 -9.08
CA ARG A 23 11.05 14.57 -8.51
C ARG A 23 10.06 15.43 -7.77
N LYS A 24 8.91 15.71 -8.37
CA LYS A 24 7.87 16.52 -7.72
C LYS A 24 7.31 15.85 -6.47
N ILE A 25 7.09 14.53 -6.48
CA ILE A 25 6.70 13.78 -5.28
C ILE A 25 7.76 13.92 -4.18
N ALA A 26 9.03 13.72 -4.51
CA ALA A 26 10.12 13.85 -3.54
C ALA A 26 10.21 15.25 -2.94
N GLU A 27 10.03 16.29 -3.75
CA GLU A 27 9.99 17.69 -3.33
C GLU A 27 8.81 17.97 -2.40
N VAL A 28 7.58 17.65 -2.83
CA VAL A 28 6.34 17.93 -2.08
C VAL A 28 6.34 17.28 -0.70
N PHE A 29 6.86 16.05 -0.61
CA PHE A 29 6.89 15.29 0.65
C PHE A 29 8.23 15.37 1.37
N ASN A 30 9.18 16.18 0.88
CA ASN A 30 10.53 16.33 1.44
C ASN A 30 11.23 14.97 1.71
N ILE A 31 11.23 14.10 0.71
CA ILE A 31 11.73 12.72 0.84
C ILE A 31 13.27 12.74 0.93
N LYS A 32 13.81 12.28 2.08
CA LYS A 32 15.25 12.29 2.38
C LYS A 32 16.10 11.43 1.43
N HIS A 33 15.63 10.22 1.10
CA HIS A 33 16.33 9.26 0.25
C HIS A 33 15.40 8.78 -0.87
N PRO A 34 15.13 9.60 -1.90
CA PRO A 34 14.05 9.35 -2.85
C PRO A 34 14.26 8.08 -3.67
N ALA A 35 15.49 7.78 -4.09
CA ALA A 35 15.77 6.55 -4.82
C ALA A 35 15.48 5.28 -4.01
N LEU A 36 15.89 5.25 -2.72
CA LEU A 36 15.59 4.13 -1.81
C LEU A 36 14.09 4.02 -1.55
N PHE A 37 13.42 5.14 -1.29
CA PHE A 37 11.98 5.19 -1.08
C PHE A 37 11.21 4.63 -2.28
N PHE A 38 11.44 5.17 -3.48
CA PHE A 38 10.75 4.70 -4.68
C PHE A 38 11.13 3.27 -5.05
N GLY A 39 12.36 2.84 -4.78
CA GLY A 39 12.80 1.45 -4.96
C GLY A 39 11.94 0.47 -4.15
N GLN A 40 11.63 0.80 -2.89
CA GLN A 40 10.75 0.00 -2.05
C GLN A 40 9.30 0.12 -2.50
N VAL A 41 8.77 1.34 -2.60
CA VAL A 41 7.34 1.57 -2.88
C VAL A 41 6.94 1.01 -4.24
N CYS A 42 7.75 1.20 -5.28
CA CYS A 42 7.44 0.65 -6.60
C CYS A 42 7.58 -0.87 -6.65
N HIS A 43 8.38 -1.49 -5.78
CA HIS A 43 8.37 -2.95 -5.65
C HIS A 43 7.04 -3.42 -5.03
N GLU A 44 6.60 -2.82 -3.93
CA GLU A 44 5.34 -3.20 -3.24
C GLU A 44 4.10 -3.02 -4.10
N SER A 45 4.09 -1.98 -4.94
CA SER A 45 2.91 -1.54 -5.68
C SER A 45 2.88 -1.96 -7.16
N ALA A 46 3.82 -2.79 -7.60
CA ALA A 46 4.07 -3.07 -9.01
C ALA A 46 4.18 -1.78 -9.85
N ASN A 47 5.10 -0.90 -9.48
CA ASN A 47 5.33 0.42 -10.06
C ASN A 47 4.12 1.36 -9.97
N LEU A 48 3.50 1.44 -8.78
CA LEU A 48 2.36 2.31 -8.49
C LEU A 48 1.11 1.99 -9.34
N THR A 49 0.94 0.73 -9.73
CA THR A 49 -0.21 0.29 -10.55
C THR A 49 -1.27 -0.44 -9.71
N LEU A 50 -0.87 -1.10 -8.63
CA LEU A 50 -1.78 -1.81 -7.73
C LEU A 50 -2.49 -0.83 -6.79
N LYS A 51 -3.82 -0.80 -6.84
CA LYS A 51 -4.67 0.08 -6.01
C LYS A 51 -5.02 -0.56 -4.66
N GLU A 52 -5.32 -1.84 -4.71
CA GLU A 52 -5.74 -2.67 -3.60
C GLU A 52 -5.28 -4.09 -3.81
N GLU A 53 -5.30 -4.89 -2.74
CA GLU A 53 -5.01 -6.31 -2.83
C GLU A 53 -6.07 -7.04 -3.67
N ASN A 54 -5.61 -8.02 -4.46
CA ASN A 54 -6.51 -8.90 -5.19
C ASN A 54 -6.92 -10.08 -4.31
N LEU A 55 -8.21 -10.16 -3.97
CA LEU A 55 -8.81 -11.23 -3.19
C LEU A 55 -9.78 -12.10 -4.01
N ASN A 56 -9.78 -11.94 -5.34
CA ASN A 56 -10.68 -12.63 -6.26
C ASN A 56 -10.08 -13.95 -6.78
N TYR A 57 -9.89 -14.93 -5.90
CA TYR A 57 -9.22 -16.19 -6.21
C TYR A 57 -10.17 -17.33 -6.61
N THR A 58 -9.68 -18.26 -7.43
CA THR A 58 -10.32 -19.57 -7.65
C THR A 58 -10.13 -20.47 -6.42
N ALA A 59 -10.98 -21.49 -6.26
CA ALA A 59 -10.87 -22.46 -5.18
C ALA A 59 -9.48 -23.13 -5.12
N ALA A 60 -8.96 -23.57 -6.27
CA ALA A 60 -7.62 -24.16 -6.36
C ALA A 60 -6.53 -23.17 -5.90
N ARG A 61 -6.62 -21.90 -6.31
CA ARG A 61 -5.65 -20.89 -5.92
C ARG A 61 -5.75 -20.52 -4.44
N LEU A 62 -6.95 -20.53 -3.86
CA LEU A 62 -7.16 -20.31 -2.42
C LEU A 62 -6.40 -21.35 -1.57
N GLN A 63 -6.38 -22.63 -1.97
CA GLN A 63 -5.62 -23.65 -1.25
C GLN A 63 -4.11 -23.41 -1.30
N GLN A 64 -3.60 -22.84 -2.40
CA GLN A 64 -2.18 -22.54 -2.55
C GLN A 64 -1.76 -21.28 -1.77
N VAL A 65 -2.57 -20.23 -1.79
CA VAL A 65 -2.23 -18.92 -1.19
C VAL A 65 -2.58 -18.86 0.29
N PHE A 66 -3.65 -19.53 0.69
CA PHE A 66 -4.17 -19.52 2.06
C PHE A 66 -4.33 -20.95 2.62
N PRO A 67 -3.27 -21.79 2.60
CA PRO A 67 -3.37 -23.21 2.97
C PRO A 67 -3.84 -23.42 4.41
N LYS A 68 -3.52 -22.48 5.31
CA LYS A 68 -4.02 -22.48 6.71
C LYS A 68 -5.54 -22.43 6.79
N TYR A 69 -6.19 -21.71 5.88
CA TYR A 69 -7.65 -21.51 5.91
C TYR A 69 -8.38 -22.56 5.06
N PHE A 70 -7.76 -23.03 3.97
CA PHE A 70 -8.40 -23.88 2.96
C PHE A 70 -7.67 -25.22 2.78
N GLN A 71 -7.77 -26.06 3.80
CA GLN A 71 -7.20 -27.42 3.78
C GLN A 71 -7.94 -28.35 2.80
N THR A 72 -9.22 -28.10 2.53
CA THR A 72 -10.03 -28.89 1.58
C THR A 72 -10.56 -28.04 0.44
N TYR A 73 -10.68 -28.65 -0.75
CA TYR A 73 -11.22 -27.99 -1.93
C TYR A 73 -12.68 -27.55 -1.72
N SER A 74 -13.49 -28.38 -1.06
CA SER A 74 -14.89 -28.04 -0.73
C SER A 74 -14.98 -26.78 0.11
N LYS A 75 -14.08 -26.59 1.08
CA LYS A 75 -14.02 -25.34 1.86
C LYS A 75 -13.59 -24.17 0.99
N ALA A 76 -12.58 -24.34 0.14
CA ALA A 76 -12.14 -23.30 -0.78
C ALA A 76 -13.25 -22.86 -1.74
N LYS A 77 -14.04 -23.81 -2.25
CA LYS A 77 -15.16 -23.55 -3.16
C LYS A 77 -16.22 -22.63 -2.56
N MET A 78 -16.44 -22.68 -1.25
CA MET A 78 -17.35 -21.77 -0.54
C MET A 78 -16.91 -20.30 -0.51
N TYR A 79 -15.66 -20.00 -0.86
CA TYR A 79 -15.04 -18.67 -0.84
C TYR A 79 -14.52 -18.23 -2.22
N GLU A 80 -14.69 -19.09 -3.23
CA GLU A 80 -14.24 -18.81 -4.59
C GLU A 80 -14.90 -17.54 -5.14
N ARG A 81 -14.08 -16.70 -5.77
CA ARG A 81 -14.50 -15.43 -6.38
C ARG A 81 -15.35 -14.54 -5.45
N ASN A 82 -15.12 -14.62 -4.14
CA ASN A 82 -15.84 -13.83 -3.15
C ASN A 82 -14.85 -13.03 -2.26
N PRO A 83 -14.35 -11.88 -2.75
CA PRO A 83 -13.38 -11.05 -2.04
C PRO A 83 -13.81 -10.64 -0.63
N GLN A 84 -15.09 -10.27 -0.45
CA GLN A 84 -15.59 -9.84 0.87
C GLN A 84 -15.57 -10.97 1.88
N LYS A 85 -16.09 -12.14 1.50
CA LYS A 85 -16.11 -13.30 2.38
C LYS A 85 -14.70 -13.77 2.73
N LEU A 86 -13.78 -13.73 1.76
CA LEU A 86 -12.37 -14.05 1.97
C LEU A 86 -11.69 -13.05 2.91
N ALA A 87 -11.83 -11.75 2.66
CA ALA A 87 -11.23 -10.71 3.48
C ALA A 87 -11.71 -10.77 4.93
N ASN A 88 -13.01 -10.97 5.15
CA ASN A 88 -13.58 -11.12 6.48
C ASN A 88 -13.03 -12.36 7.21
N LEU A 89 -12.78 -13.47 6.50
CA LEU A 89 -12.15 -14.65 7.08
C LEU A 89 -10.69 -14.41 7.47
N VAL A 90 -9.93 -13.73 6.63
CA VAL A 90 -8.47 -13.55 6.80
C VAL A 90 -8.14 -12.44 7.80
N TYR A 91 -8.94 -11.37 7.82
CA TYR A 91 -8.68 -10.15 8.58
C TYR A 91 -9.68 -9.87 9.70
N GLY A 92 -10.79 -10.60 9.80
CA GLY A 92 -11.73 -10.46 10.92
C GLY A 92 -11.06 -10.76 12.27
N GLY A 93 -11.37 -9.96 13.29
CA GLY A 93 -10.78 -10.09 14.63
C GLY A 93 -9.32 -9.62 14.75
N ARG A 94 -8.74 -9.01 13.71
CA ARG A 94 -7.33 -8.59 13.67
C ARG A 94 -7.21 -7.09 13.43
N MET A 95 -6.15 -6.46 13.94
CA MET A 95 -5.83 -5.04 13.65
C MET A 95 -7.01 -4.09 13.95
N GLY A 96 -7.79 -4.40 14.98
CA GLY A 96 -8.99 -3.65 15.37
C GLY A 96 -10.27 -3.99 14.59
N ASN A 97 -10.24 -4.92 13.64
CA ASN A 97 -11.43 -5.35 12.92
C ASN A 97 -12.35 -6.14 13.85
N ILE A 98 -13.43 -5.50 14.31
CA ILE A 98 -14.38 -6.08 15.27
C ILE A 98 -15.78 -6.25 14.69
N ASN A 99 -16.14 -5.49 13.65
CA ASN A 99 -17.44 -5.62 13.02
C ASN A 99 -17.43 -6.68 11.90
N PRO A 100 -18.58 -7.29 11.56
CA PRO A 100 -18.65 -8.44 10.66
C PRO A 100 -17.99 -8.25 9.28
N ASN A 101 -17.94 -7.03 8.76
CA ASN A 101 -17.40 -6.71 7.43
C ASN A 101 -16.09 -5.92 7.47
N ASP A 102 -15.48 -5.73 8.64
CA ASP A 102 -14.27 -4.92 8.77
C ASP A 102 -13.10 -5.48 7.97
N GLY A 103 -13.01 -6.81 7.85
CA GLY A 103 -11.94 -7.44 7.10
C GLY A 103 -11.92 -7.01 5.64
N TYR A 104 -13.09 -6.94 5.00
CA TYR A 104 -13.21 -6.42 3.64
C TYR A 104 -13.17 -4.90 3.57
N TYR A 105 -13.82 -4.22 4.52
CA TYR A 105 -13.94 -2.78 4.51
C TYR A 105 -12.56 -2.11 4.64
N PHE A 106 -11.71 -2.64 5.52
CA PHE A 106 -10.33 -2.21 5.76
C PHE A 106 -9.30 -3.17 5.17
N ARG A 107 -9.59 -3.81 4.03
CA ARG A 107 -8.62 -4.60 3.26
C ARG A 107 -7.43 -3.74 2.78
N GLY A 108 -6.37 -4.38 2.33
CA GLY A 108 -5.14 -3.75 1.83
C GLY A 108 -5.39 -2.78 0.68
N ARG A 109 -5.01 -1.51 0.86
CA ARG A 109 -5.04 -0.46 -0.17
C ARG A 109 -3.77 0.37 -0.17
N GLY A 110 -3.57 1.12 -1.25
CA GLY A 110 -2.46 2.07 -1.37
C GLY A 110 -1.14 1.41 -1.71
N ALA A 111 -0.07 2.20 -1.75
CA ALA A 111 1.21 1.78 -2.32
C ALA A 111 1.96 0.73 -1.50
N VAL A 112 1.61 0.59 -0.21
CA VAL A 112 2.28 -0.28 0.77
C VAL A 112 1.27 -1.10 1.59
N GLN A 113 0.11 -1.39 1.01
CA GLN A 113 -0.90 -2.31 1.54
C GLN A 113 -1.39 -1.96 2.98
N LEU A 114 -1.91 -0.74 3.17
CA LEU A 114 -2.55 -0.32 4.42
C LEU A 114 -3.77 -1.21 4.72
N THR A 115 -3.74 -1.94 5.84
CA THR A 115 -4.74 -2.99 6.17
C THR A 115 -5.17 -2.92 7.63
N GLY A 116 -6.47 -3.08 7.90
CA GLY A 116 -7.06 -3.18 9.23
C GLY A 116 -7.52 -1.85 9.84
N ARG A 117 -8.65 -1.88 10.54
CA ARG A 117 -9.35 -0.70 11.11
C ARG A 117 -8.42 0.25 11.87
N ASN A 118 -7.56 -0.28 12.74
CA ASN A 118 -6.64 0.54 13.54
C ASN A 118 -5.65 1.31 12.65
N ASN A 119 -5.08 0.63 11.65
CA ASN A 119 -4.13 1.27 10.73
C ASN A 119 -4.80 2.34 9.87
N TYR A 120 -6.03 2.10 9.41
CA TYR A 120 -6.82 3.12 8.71
C TYR A 120 -7.12 4.33 9.60
N LYS A 121 -7.44 4.10 10.89
CA LYS A 121 -7.70 5.18 11.83
C LYS A 121 -6.45 6.01 12.12
N GLU A 122 -5.31 5.35 12.30
CA GLU A 122 -4.03 6.04 12.48
C GLU A 122 -3.64 6.83 11.22
N PHE A 123 -3.88 6.28 10.03
CA PHE A 123 -3.65 6.98 8.77
C PHE A 123 -4.53 8.23 8.64
N GLU A 124 -5.82 8.13 8.97
CA GLU A 124 -6.73 9.27 9.01
C GLU A 124 -6.23 10.35 9.98
N ASN A 125 -5.87 9.95 11.20
CA ASN A 125 -5.34 10.89 12.19
C ASN A 125 -4.05 11.58 11.70
N TRP A 126 -3.17 10.85 11.00
CA TRP A 126 -1.97 11.41 10.38
C TRP A 126 -2.32 12.43 9.29
N LEU A 127 -3.27 12.12 8.40
CA LEU A 127 -3.74 13.03 7.37
C LEU A 127 -4.36 14.31 7.96
N ILE A 128 -5.20 14.19 9.00
CA ILE A 128 -5.78 15.34 9.71
C ILE A 128 -4.68 16.23 10.27
N LYS A 129 -3.65 15.63 10.89
CA LYS A 129 -2.52 16.37 11.48
C LYS A 129 -1.68 17.10 10.41
N LYS A 130 -1.70 16.62 9.17
CA LYS A 130 -1.10 17.27 7.99
C LYS A 130 -2.04 18.27 7.30
N GLY A 131 -3.29 18.40 7.76
CA GLY A 131 -4.31 19.25 7.14
C GLY A 131 -4.84 18.72 5.80
N LEU A 132 -4.75 17.41 5.57
CA LEU A 132 -5.05 16.78 4.27
C LEU A 132 -6.42 16.12 4.17
N CYS A 133 -7.06 15.79 5.29
CA CYS A 133 -8.43 15.24 5.32
C CYS A 133 -9.21 15.73 6.54
N LYS A 134 -10.54 15.54 6.50
CA LYS A 134 -11.44 15.82 7.62
C LYS A 134 -11.61 14.59 8.52
N PRO A 135 -12.02 14.77 9.79
CA PRO A 135 -12.38 13.66 10.67
C PRO A 135 -13.38 12.69 10.03
N ASN A 136 -13.13 11.39 10.20
CA ASN A 136 -13.94 10.26 9.71
C ASN A 136 -14.03 10.11 8.17
N GLU A 137 -13.32 10.91 7.38
CA GLU A 137 -13.37 10.83 5.92
C GLU A 137 -12.86 9.48 5.39
N ILE A 138 -11.73 9.00 5.92
CA ILE A 138 -11.14 7.71 5.53
C ILE A 138 -11.89 6.55 6.16
N MET A 139 -12.32 6.71 7.41
CA MET A 139 -13.06 5.66 8.11
C MET A 139 -14.45 5.42 7.51
N LEU A 140 -15.08 6.44 6.92
CA LEU A 140 -16.35 6.33 6.19
C LEU A 140 -16.15 5.95 4.72
N ASN A 141 -14.99 6.23 4.12
CA ASN A 141 -14.70 5.85 2.74
C ASN A 141 -13.25 5.36 2.57
N PRO A 142 -12.94 4.10 2.95
CA PRO A 142 -11.59 3.57 2.86
C PRO A 142 -10.98 3.54 1.46
N ASP A 143 -11.79 3.60 0.40
CA ASP A 143 -11.32 3.63 -0.99
C ASP A 143 -10.56 4.93 -1.32
N LEU A 144 -10.74 6.00 -0.54
CA LEU A 144 -9.96 7.24 -0.68
C LEU A 144 -8.45 6.99 -0.52
N VAL A 145 -8.06 5.95 0.21
CA VAL A 145 -6.64 5.58 0.37
C VAL A 145 -5.98 5.32 -0.98
N TRP A 146 -6.65 4.68 -1.94
CA TRP A 146 -6.05 4.45 -3.26
C TRP A 146 -6.40 5.52 -4.29
N LYS A 147 -7.57 6.17 -4.15
CA LYS A 147 -8.03 7.19 -5.10
C LYS A 147 -7.21 8.47 -4.97
N ASP A 148 -7.12 8.98 -3.75
CA ASP A 148 -6.70 10.35 -3.46
C ASP A 148 -5.43 10.40 -2.60
N TYR A 149 -5.25 9.42 -1.71
CA TYR A 149 -4.16 9.43 -0.72
C TYR A 149 -3.13 8.30 -0.92
N TYR A 150 -2.92 7.89 -2.16
CA TYR A 150 -2.10 6.71 -2.45
C TYR A 150 -0.63 6.90 -2.08
N ILE A 151 -0.04 8.03 -2.46
CA ILE A 151 1.37 8.33 -2.15
C ILE A 151 1.50 8.62 -0.65
N GLU A 152 0.55 9.36 -0.09
CA GLU A 152 0.41 9.65 1.32
C GLU A 152 0.39 8.37 2.17
N SER A 153 -0.25 7.29 1.70
CA SER A 153 -0.24 6.00 2.40
C SER A 153 1.17 5.42 2.56
N ALA A 154 2.04 5.64 1.56
CA ALA A 154 3.45 5.23 1.62
C ALA A 154 4.26 6.13 2.54
N ILE A 155 4.05 7.45 2.47
CA ILE A 155 4.71 8.42 3.36
C ILE A 155 4.35 8.13 4.82
N PHE A 156 3.06 7.90 5.11
CA PHE A 156 2.58 7.51 6.43
C PHE A 156 3.27 6.24 6.93
N PHE A 157 3.40 5.21 6.09
CA PHE A 157 4.09 3.99 6.50
C PHE A 157 5.55 4.25 6.89
N PHE A 158 6.27 5.08 6.12
CA PHE A 158 7.65 5.45 6.43
C PHE A 158 7.76 6.28 7.71
N ASP A 159 6.85 7.24 7.91
CA ASP A 159 6.73 8.05 9.14
C ASP A 159 6.48 7.14 10.35
N LYS A 160 5.42 6.33 10.31
CA LYS A 160 4.97 5.46 11.40
C LYS A 160 6.07 4.48 11.83
N ASN A 161 6.84 3.96 10.89
CA ASN A 161 7.86 2.93 11.14
C ASN A 161 9.29 3.47 11.32
N ASN A 162 9.46 4.81 11.34
CA ASN A 162 10.74 5.51 11.47
C ASN A 162 11.79 5.09 10.44
N LEU A 163 11.40 5.02 9.16
CA LEU A 163 12.24 4.44 8.11
C LEU A 163 13.16 5.44 7.41
N TRP A 164 12.93 6.74 7.56
CA TRP A 164 13.62 7.78 6.79
C TRP A 164 15.14 7.84 7.00
N ASN A 165 15.64 7.37 8.14
CA ASN A 165 17.07 7.40 8.46
C ASN A 165 17.81 6.12 8.05
N ILE A 166 17.12 5.14 7.46
CA ILE A 166 17.73 3.89 7.02
C ILE A 166 18.23 4.05 5.58
N ALA A 167 19.56 4.19 5.43
CA ALA A 167 20.22 4.29 4.12
C ALA A 167 20.67 2.93 3.56
N ASP A 168 20.70 1.87 4.39
CA ASP A 168 21.02 0.51 3.93
C ASP A 168 19.79 -0.20 3.36
N ILE A 169 19.84 -0.57 2.08
CA ILE A 169 18.71 -1.17 1.37
C ILE A 169 18.29 -2.53 1.94
N LYS A 170 19.23 -3.32 2.47
CA LYS A 170 18.91 -4.64 3.06
C LYS A 170 18.11 -4.46 4.34
N THR A 171 18.56 -3.56 5.21
CA THR A 171 17.87 -3.19 6.45
C THR A 171 16.51 -2.59 6.15
N LEU A 172 16.42 -1.66 5.20
CA LEU A 172 15.15 -1.06 4.80
C LEU A 172 14.18 -2.12 4.27
N THR A 173 14.64 -3.03 3.40
CA THR A 173 13.82 -4.11 2.86
C THR A 173 13.26 -5.02 3.96
N LYS A 174 14.10 -5.41 4.95
CA LYS A 174 13.64 -6.20 6.10
C LYS A 174 12.57 -5.47 6.91
N ARG A 175 12.71 -4.16 7.09
CA ARG A 175 11.76 -3.33 7.85
C ARG A 175 10.45 -3.10 7.10
N VAL A 176 10.49 -2.98 5.77
CA VAL A 176 9.30 -2.80 4.93
C VAL A 176 8.51 -4.11 4.81
N ASN A 177 9.19 -5.22 4.51
CA ASN A 177 8.54 -6.48 4.10
C ASN A 177 8.65 -7.62 5.15
N GLY A 178 9.31 -7.38 6.29
CA GLY A 178 9.54 -8.41 7.32
C GLY A 178 10.58 -9.47 6.94
N GLY A 179 11.29 -9.29 5.83
CA GLY A 179 12.26 -10.23 5.29
C GLY A 179 12.97 -9.69 4.04
N LEU A 180 13.70 -10.53 3.32
CA LEU A 180 14.47 -10.13 2.12
C LEU A 180 13.79 -10.50 0.80
N ASN A 181 12.50 -10.84 0.81
CA ASN A 181 11.77 -11.19 -0.41
C ASN A 181 11.81 -10.01 -1.40
N GLY A 182 12.18 -10.31 -2.64
CA GLY A 182 12.28 -9.31 -3.70
C GLY A 182 13.47 -8.34 -3.59
N LEU A 183 14.45 -8.59 -2.72
CA LEU A 183 15.59 -7.69 -2.50
C LEU A 183 16.29 -7.26 -3.80
N GLN A 184 16.53 -8.20 -4.73
CA GLN A 184 17.22 -7.88 -5.98
C GLN A 184 16.43 -6.91 -6.85
N ASP A 185 15.12 -7.06 -6.94
CA ASP A 185 14.27 -6.14 -7.69
C ASP A 185 14.26 -4.74 -7.04
N ARG A 186 14.21 -4.67 -5.70
CA ARG A 186 14.34 -3.41 -4.95
C ARG A 186 15.69 -2.72 -5.21
N ILE A 187 16.79 -3.48 -5.27
CA ILE A 187 18.13 -2.96 -5.64
C ILE A 187 18.08 -2.39 -7.05
N ASN A 188 17.58 -3.16 -8.01
CA ASN A 188 17.52 -2.74 -9.42
C ASN A 188 16.70 -1.45 -9.58
N LYS A 189 15.52 -1.37 -8.95
CA LYS A 189 14.68 -0.17 -8.94
C LYS A 189 15.35 1.00 -8.25
N THR A 190 16.01 0.79 -7.12
CA THR A 190 16.76 1.85 -6.42
C THR A 190 17.84 2.43 -7.33
N ASN A 191 18.61 1.58 -8.00
CA ASN A 191 19.64 2.02 -8.95
C ASN A 191 19.06 2.74 -10.17
N GLN A 192 17.89 2.30 -10.66
CA GLN A 192 17.16 2.99 -11.72
C GLN A 192 16.74 4.40 -11.28
N TYR A 193 16.11 4.53 -10.11
CA TYR A 193 15.62 5.80 -9.60
C TYR A 193 16.74 6.73 -9.12
N ALA A 194 17.91 6.20 -8.73
CA ALA A 194 19.08 7.01 -8.46
C ALA A 194 19.48 7.90 -9.66
N LYS A 195 19.24 7.45 -10.90
CA LYS A 195 19.51 8.26 -12.12
C LYS A 195 18.50 9.41 -12.32
N TRP A 196 17.43 9.44 -11.53
CA TRP A 196 16.39 10.44 -11.61
C TRP A 196 16.63 11.61 -10.67
N PHE A 197 17.46 11.46 -9.64
CA PHE A 197 17.77 12.50 -8.65
C PHE A 197 19.21 12.96 -8.85
#